data_AF-A0A2D8VG17-F1
#
_entry.id   AF-A0A2D8VG17-F1
#
_cell.length_a   1.000
_cell.length_b   1.000
_cell.length_c   1.000
_cell.angle_alpha   90.00
_cell.angle_beta   90.00
_cell.angle_gamma   90.00
#
_symmetry.space_group_name_H-M   'P 1'
#
loop_
_entity.id
_entity.type
_entity.pdbx_description
1 polymer ?
#
loop_
_entity_poly.entity_id
_entity_poly.type
_entity_poly.pdbx_seq_one_letter_code
_entity_poly.pdbx_strand_id
1 'polypeptide(L)' 'MEVDRGEVIRIAGSVGSESPEELADLLLELIELEYASRHHKRPNLVGKFVKLIDGEKEA' A
#
# COMPACT_ATOMS: atom_id res chain seq x y z
N MET A 1 -9.18 0.63 -8.99
CA MET A 1 -9.97 -0.35 -8.22
C MET A 1 -10.71 0.45 -7.16
N GLU A 2 -12.02 0.26 -6.98
CA GLU A 2 -12.71 0.93 -5.87
C GLU A 2 -12.48 0.11 -4.59
N VAL A 3 -11.61 0.62 -3.72
CA VAL A 3 -11.36 0.07 -2.38
C VAL A 3 -11.86 1.09 -1.38
N ASP A 4 -12.71 0.65 -0.44
CA ASP A 4 -13.20 1.52 0.64
C ASP A 4 -12.07 1.76 1.65
N ARG A 5 -11.55 2.99 1.67
CA ARG A 5 -10.49 3.41 2.59
C ARG A 5 -10.88 3.22 4.06
N GLY A 6 -12.13 3.48 4.42
CA GLY A 6 -12.62 3.33 5.79
C GLY A 6 -12.62 1.88 6.24
N GLU A 7 -12.93 0.95 5.34
CA GLU A 7 -12.83 -0.48 5.62
C GLU A 7 -11.37 -0.92 5.80
N VAL A 8 -10.46 -0.42 4.97
CA VAL A 8 -9.03 -0.74 5.08
C VAL A 8 -8.45 -0.27 6.43
N ILE A 9 -8.80 0.94 6.88
CA ILE A 9 -8.39 1.46 8.20
C ILE A 9 -8.90 0.57 9.33
N ARG A 10 -10.17 0.14 9.26
CA ARG A 10 -10.77 -0.76 10.25
C ARG A 10 -9.99 -2.08 10.35
N ILE A 11 -9.55 -2.63 9.21
CA ILE A 11 -8.75 -3.85 9.15
C ILE A 11 -7.33 -3.59 9.67
N ALA A 12 -6.71 -2.46 9.30
CA ALA A 12 -5.39 -2.06 9.80
C ALA A 12 -5.37 -1.91 11.33
N GLY A 13 -6.45 -1.41 11.93
CA GLY A 13 -6.58 -1.34 13.39
C GLY A 13 -6.67 -2.72 14.06
N SER A 14 -7.16 -3.73 13.34
CA SER A 14 -7.29 -5.10 13.88
C SER A 14 -5.96 -5.86 13.97
N VAL A 15 -4.91 -5.38 13.28
CA VAL A 15 -3.57 -6.00 13.31
C VAL A 15 -2.63 -5.36 14.33
N GLY A 16 -3.12 -4.43 15.16
CA GLY A 16 -2.35 -3.82 16.23
C GLY A 16 -1.30 -2.80 15.75
N SER A 17 -1.52 -2.19 14.59
CA SER A 17 -0.69 -1.07 14.11
C SER A 17 -0.79 0.11 15.07
N GLU A 18 0.34 0.75 15.37
CA GLU A 18 0.37 2.02 16.11
C GLU A 18 -0.26 3.16 15.30
N SER A 19 -0.20 3.04 13.96
CA SER A 19 -0.82 3.96 12.99
C SER A 19 -1.66 3.18 11.96
N PRO A 20 -2.93 2.85 12.26
CA PRO A 20 -3.83 2.15 11.32
C PRO A 20 -4.08 2.92 10.01
N GLU A 21 -4.12 4.25 10.07
CA GLU A 21 -4.32 5.11 8.90
C GLU A 21 -3.15 5.06 7.93
N GLU A 22 -1.92 5.18 8.42
CA GLU A 22 -0.70 5.13 7.61
C GLU A 22 -0.54 3.76 6.95
N LEU A 23 -0.82 2.68 7.70
CA LEU A 23 -0.80 1.32 7.15
C LEU A 23 -1.88 1.12 6.07
N ALA A 24 -3.06 1.71 6.25
CA ALA A 24 -4.12 1.65 5.26
C ALA A 24 -3.76 2.40 3.98
N ASP A 25 -3.17 3.60 4.12
CA ASP A 25 -2.73 4.41 2.99
C ASP A 25 -1.59 3.71 2.21
N LEU A 26 -0.61 3.14 2.90
CA LEU A 26 0.45 2.34 2.28
C LEU A 26 -0.11 1.16 1.47
N LEU A 27 -1.08 0.43 2.01
CA LEU A 27 -1.72 -0.67 1.29
C LEU A 27 -2.45 -0.19 0.02
N LEU A 28 -3.16 0.93 0.09
CA LEU A 28 -3.84 1.51 -1.06
C LEU A 28 -2.84 1.91 -2.16
N GLU A 29 -1.73 2.54 -1.79
CA GLU A 29 -0.67 2.90 -2.74
C GLU A 29 -0.03 1.68 -3.42
N LEU A 30 0.20 0.60 -2.66
CA LEU A 30 0.71 -0.66 -3.22
C LEU A 30 -0.27 -1.30 -4.22
N ILE A 31 -1.58 -1.24 -3.94
CA ILE A 31 -2.63 -1.75 -4.84
C ILE A 31 -2.72 -0.91 -6.12
N GLU A 32 -2.68 0.42 -6.00
CA GLU A 32 -2.67 1.31 -7.16
C GLU A 32 -1.45 1.06 -8.06
N LEU A 33 -0.29 0.86 -7.43
CA LEU A 33 0.94 0.55 -8.13
C LEU A 33 0.88 -0.81 -8.85
N GLU A 34 0.29 -1.84 -8.23
CA GLU A 34 0.03 -3.13 -8.87
C GLU A 34 -0.85 -2.95 -10.10
N TYR A 35 -1.96 -2.24 -9.93
CA TYR A 35 -2.93 -2.00 -10.99
C TYR A 35 -2.29 -1.25 -12.18
N ALA A 36 -1.57 -0.17 -11.91
CA ALA A 36 -0.85 0.60 -12.93
C ALA A 36 0.20 -0.27 -13.65
N SER A 37 0.83 -1.20 -12.94
CA SER A 37 1.87 -2.08 -13.46
C SER A 37 1.35 -3.13 -14.45
N ARG A 38 0.04 -3.44 -14.47
CA ARG A 38 -0.58 -4.44 -15.35
C ARG A 38 -0.42 -4.14 -16.85
N HIS A 39 -0.23 -2.87 -17.20
CA HIS A 39 -0.04 -2.46 -18.60
C HIS A 39 1.42 -2.45 -19.05
N HIS A 40 2.38 -2.82 -18.19
CA HIS A 40 3.80 -2.82 -18.51
C HIS A 40 4.30 -4.21 -18.93
N LYS A 41 5.15 -4.27 -19.97
CA LYS A 41 5.74 -5.53 -20.48
C LYS A 41 6.61 -6.28 -19.45
N ARG A 42 7.24 -5.57 -18.51
CA ARG A 42 8.10 -6.10 -17.42
C ARG A 42 8.15 -5.13 -16.25
N PRO A 43 7.10 -5.05 -15.41
CA PRO A 43 7.10 -4.14 -14.27
C PRO A 43 8.11 -4.60 -13.21
N ASN A 44 9.04 -3.73 -12.81
CA ASN A 44 9.90 -3.96 -11.63
C ASN A 44 9.11 -3.68 -10.35
N LEU A 45 8.09 -4.50 -10.07
CA LEU A 45 7.17 -4.34 -8.93
C LEU A 45 7.89 -4.47 -7.59
N VAL A 46 8.77 -5.47 -7.46
CA VAL A 46 9.52 -5.74 -6.22
C VAL A 46 10.32 -4.51 -5.80
N GLY A 47 11.11 -3.92 -6.70
CA GLY A 47 11.91 -2.74 -6.37
C GLY A 47 11.07 -1.50 -6.04
N LYS A 48 9.85 -1.39 -6.57
CA LYS A 48 8.95 -0.28 -6.24
C LYS A 48 8.23 -0.48 -4.90
N PHE A 49 7.83 -1.71 -4.59
CA PHE A 49 7.26 -2.04 -3.27
C PHE A 49 8.27 -1.85 -2.14
N VAL A 50 9.51 -2.33 -2.32
CA VAL A 50 10.58 -2.13 -1.34
C VAL A 50 10.77 -0.64 -1.04
N LYS A 51 10.82 0.21 -2.06
CA LYS A 51 10.95 1.66 -1.87
C LYS A 51 9.78 2.30 -1.13
N LEU A 52 8.55 1.89 -1.44
CA LEU A 52 7.34 2.41 -0.78
C LEU A 52 7.32 2.03 0.70
N ILE A 53 7.63 0.76 1.02
CA ILE A 53 7.65 0.25 2.39
C ILE A 53 8.81 0.85 3.19
N ASP A 54 9.99 0.97 2.59
CA ASP A 54 11.16 1.53 3.28
C ASP A 54 11.03 3.06 3.49
N GLY A 55 10.34 3.76 2.58
CA GLY A 55 10.08 5.20 2.72
C GLY A 55 9.12 5.55 3.86
N GLU A 56 8.21 4.64 4.21
CA GLU A 56 7.29 4.81 5.34
C GLU A 56 8.01 4.74 6.70
N LYS A 57 9.14 4.03 6.78
CA LYS A 57 9.96 3.95 8.00
C LYS A 57 10.79 5.20 8.32
N GLU A 58 10.89 6.15 7.41
CA GLU A 58 11.72 7.35 7.54
C GLU A 58 10.90 8.65 7.79
N ALA A 59 9.56 8.59 7.73
CA ALA A 59 8.65 9.73 7.91
C ALA A 59 8.15 9.86 9.37
#